data_AF-A0A6C0EA06-F1
#
_entry.id   AF-A0A6C0EA06-F1
#
_cell.length_a   1.000
_cell.length_b   1.000
_cell.length_c   1.000
_cell.angle_alpha   90.00
_cell.angle_beta   90.00
_cell.angle_gamma   90.00
#
_symmetry.space_group_name_H-M   'P 1'
#
loop_
_entity.id
_entity.type
_entity.pdbx_description
1 polymer ?
#
loop_
_entity_poly.entity_id
_entity_poly.type
_entity_poly.pdbx_seq_one_letter_code
_entity_poly.pdbx_strand_id
1 'polypeptide(L)'
;MHVIIVNQYNLDKYDKSGLVDKIIIDPKQLHDVAKLQTGCYSIMKFRIAIKTSRKSCFILSDSYDLYNYRTIEKFNFKITRPYIHGLCVNKRIDTINYLKNTNNIPTYLDYNTIMDAALIGDINILEWWGNMIKPPGYTDSMLDLASRHCNINVLDAWKNSNYPLKYSEMTLDYAANYVVAEWWFNSGLPLKYTEKVFINACRSGLIHYLDFWENSGVPFIYPEKLLKYIVENNVREWWNRHRKKLLRHQN
;
A
#
# COMPACT_ATOMS: atom_id res chain seq x y z
N MET A 1 -36.45 6.00 -23.69
CA MET A 1 -36.27 6.03 -22.23
C MET A 1 -34.78 5.95 -21.97
N HIS A 2 -34.19 6.90 -21.22
CA HIS A 2 -32.75 6.93 -20.98
C HIS A 2 -32.46 6.44 -19.56
N VAL A 3 -31.62 5.42 -19.42
CA VAL A 3 -31.14 4.91 -18.13
C VAL A 3 -29.77 5.52 -17.85
N ILE A 4 -29.61 6.14 -16.69
CA ILE A 4 -28.35 6.73 -16.24
C ILE A 4 -28.01 6.21 -14.84
N ILE A 5 -26.72 6.11 -14.54
CA ILE A 5 -26.23 5.75 -13.20
C ILE A 5 -25.80 7.03 -12.51
N VAL A 6 -26.36 7.28 -11.33
CA VAL A 6 -26.14 8.51 -10.57
C VAL A 6 -25.54 8.18 -9.21
N ASN A 7 -24.58 9.00 -8.78
CA ASN A 7 -24.15 9.00 -7.38
C ASN A 7 -25.34 9.44 -6.52
N GLN A 8 -25.58 8.78 -5.38
CA GLN A 8 -26.70 9.08 -4.50
C GLN A 8 -26.75 10.56 -4.03
N TYR A 9 -25.63 11.28 -4.10
CA TYR A 9 -25.51 12.67 -3.64
C TYR A 9 -25.62 13.74 -4.74
N ASN A 10 -25.70 13.39 -6.03
CA ASN A 10 -25.73 14.38 -7.12
C ASN A 10 -26.64 13.95 -8.27
N LEU A 11 -27.94 14.26 -8.16
CA LEU A 11 -28.91 14.07 -9.24
C LEU A 11 -28.82 15.16 -10.32
N ASP A 12 -28.41 16.37 -9.93
CA ASP A 12 -28.53 17.56 -10.79
C ASP A 12 -27.37 17.75 -11.79
N LYS A 13 -26.34 16.90 -11.75
CA LYS A 13 -25.08 17.08 -12.52
C LYS A 13 -24.91 16.16 -13.74
N TYR A 14 -25.84 15.25 -14.02
CA TYR A 14 -25.64 14.23 -15.06
C TYR A 14 -26.52 14.44 -16.28
N ASP A 15 -25.91 14.94 -17.34
CA ASP A 15 -26.41 14.87 -18.71
C ASP A 15 -25.24 14.45 -19.62
N LYS A 16 -25.20 13.16 -20.01
CA LYS A 16 -24.82 12.64 -21.34
C LYS A 16 -24.43 11.14 -21.34
N SER A 17 -24.95 10.46 -22.35
CA SER A 17 -24.67 9.08 -22.84
C SER A 17 -25.15 7.94 -21.91
N GLY A 18 -25.84 6.89 -22.35
CA GLY A 18 -26.26 6.37 -23.65
C GLY A 18 -27.06 5.08 -23.39
N LEU A 19 -27.89 4.64 -24.34
CA LEU A 19 -28.75 3.45 -24.22
C LEU A 19 -27.96 2.18 -23.89
N VAL A 20 -28.49 1.30 -23.02
CA VAL A 20 -27.92 -0.05 -22.84
C VAL A 20 -29.02 -1.09 -22.56
N ASP A 21 -29.12 -2.10 -23.44
CA ASP A 21 -30.02 -3.28 -23.28
C ASP A 21 -29.47 -4.32 -22.27
N LYS A 22 -28.22 -4.15 -21.83
CA LYS A 22 -27.58 -4.84 -20.69
C LYS A 22 -26.74 -3.82 -19.93
N ILE A 23 -27.15 -3.41 -18.74
CA ILE A 23 -26.37 -2.45 -17.94
C ILE A 23 -25.10 -3.16 -17.42
N ILE A 24 -24.02 -3.17 -18.21
CA ILE A 24 -22.68 -3.51 -17.72
C ILE A 24 -22.14 -2.25 -17.06
N ILE A 25 -22.16 -2.22 -15.74
CA ILE A 25 -21.64 -1.12 -14.95
C ILE A 25 -20.13 -1.29 -14.81
N ASP A 26 -19.33 -0.36 -15.34
CA ASP A 26 -17.89 -0.31 -15.09
C ASP A 26 -17.63 0.37 -13.74
N PRO A 27 -17.16 -0.37 -12.72
CA PRO A 27 -16.94 0.21 -11.41
C PRO A 27 -15.78 1.23 -11.39
N LYS A 28 -14.86 1.20 -12.37
CA LYS A 28 -13.79 2.21 -12.47
C LYS A 28 -14.37 3.61 -12.69
N GLN A 29 -15.33 3.73 -13.61
CA GLN A 29 -15.98 5.00 -13.91
C GLN A 29 -16.74 5.53 -12.69
N LEU A 30 -17.41 4.66 -11.93
CA LEU A 30 -18.08 5.03 -10.69
C LEU A 30 -17.11 5.47 -9.59
N HIS A 31 -15.97 4.77 -9.46
CA HIS A 31 -14.94 5.08 -8.50
C HIS A 31 -14.27 6.44 -8.76
N ASP A 32 -13.93 6.73 -10.02
CA ASP A 32 -13.30 7.99 -10.42
C ASP A 32 -14.25 9.18 -10.20
N VAL A 33 -15.54 8.99 -10.50
CA VAL A 33 -16.59 9.97 -10.21
C VAL A 33 -16.75 10.22 -8.71
N ALA A 34 -16.73 9.16 -7.90
CA ALA A 34 -16.87 9.28 -6.44
C ALA A 34 -15.67 10.00 -5.80
N LYS A 35 -14.44 9.71 -6.27
CA LYS A 35 -13.21 10.37 -5.81
C LYS A 35 -13.22 11.88 -6.01
N LEU A 36 -13.79 12.36 -7.12
CA LEU A 36 -13.85 13.79 -7.43
C LEU A 36 -14.81 14.57 -6.51
N GLN A 37 -15.63 13.89 -5.70
CA GLN A 37 -16.73 14.51 -4.94
C GLN A 37 -16.63 14.33 -3.42
N THR A 38 -15.88 13.36 -2.91
CA THR A 38 -15.78 13.10 -1.47
C THR A 38 -14.34 12.88 -1.00
N GLY A 39 -13.87 13.76 -0.12
CA GLY A 39 -12.61 13.58 0.63
C GLY A 39 -12.71 12.61 1.80
N CYS A 40 -13.65 11.65 1.79
CA CYS A 40 -13.90 10.74 2.91
C CYS A 40 -14.30 9.33 2.45
N TYR A 41 -13.77 8.35 3.19
CA TYR A 41 -13.98 6.90 3.13
C TYR A 41 -15.41 6.46 3.50
N SER A 42 -16.43 7.10 2.92
CA SER A 42 -17.84 6.75 3.13
C SER A 42 -18.29 5.65 2.17
N ILE A 43 -19.29 4.86 2.58
CA ILE A 43 -19.91 3.81 1.77
C ILE A 43 -20.30 4.39 0.41
N MET A 44 -19.61 3.97 -0.65
CA MET A 44 -19.93 4.39 -2.00
C MET A 44 -21.24 3.74 -2.43
N LYS A 45 -22.28 4.55 -2.64
CA LYS A 45 -23.56 4.07 -3.15
C LYS A 45 -23.98 4.79 -4.41
N PHE A 46 -24.67 4.08 -5.28
CA PHE A 46 -25.24 4.61 -6.51
C PHE A 46 -26.72 4.25 -6.62
N ARG A 47 -27.44 4.96 -7.49
CA ARG A 47 -28.80 4.65 -7.90
C ARG A 47 -28.88 4.59 -9.42
N ILE A 48 -29.84 3.84 -9.92
CA ILE A 48 -30.24 3.86 -11.33
C ILE A 48 -31.36 4.87 -11.44
N ALA A 49 -31.20 5.84 -12.35
CA ALA A 49 -32.23 6.82 -12.65
C ALA A 49 -32.72 6.62 -14.08
N ILE A 50 -34.04 6.63 -14.26
CA ILE A 50 -34.70 6.54 -15.56
C ILE A 50 -35.31 7.90 -15.87
N LYS A 51 -34.81 8.54 -16.93
CA LYS A 51 -35.36 9.80 -17.42
C LYS A 51 -36.58 9.52 -18.28
N THR A 52 -37.73 10.03 -17.83
CA THR A 52 -38.99 9.95 -18.59
C THR A 52 -39.09 11.10 -19.59
N SER A 53 -39.91 10.95 -20.63
CA SER A 53 -40.08 11.96 -21.71
C SER A 53 -40.74 13.26 -21.24
N ARG A 54 -41.34 13.27 -20.05
CA ARG A 54 -41.90 14.48 -19.42
C ARG A 54 -40.76 15.22 -18.71
N LYS A 55 -40.61 16.52 -19.02
CA LYS A 55 -39.53 17.39 -18.51
C LYS A 55 -39.31 17.16 -17.01
N SER A 56 -38.07 16.79 -16.67
CA SER A 56 -37.48 16.77 -15.31
C SER A 56 -38.00 15.73 -14.31
N CYS A 57 -38.73 14.68 -14.72
CA CYS A 57 -39.10 13.60 -13.81
C CYS A 57 -38.17 12.37 -13.99
N PHE A 58 -37.43 12.04 -12.93
CA PHE A 58 -36.60 10.85 -12.82
C PHE A 58 -37.31 9.79 -11.96
N ILE A 59 -37.38 8.56 -12.47
CA ILE A 59 -37.72 7.41 -11.64
C ILE A 59 -36.40 6.87 -11.08
N LEU A 60 -36.28 6.84 -9.75
CA LEU A 60 -35.07 6.39 -9.06
C LEU A 60 -35.26 4.97 -8.53
N SER A 61 -34.23 4.14 -8.68
CA SER A 61 -34.15 2.86 -7.99
C SER A 61 -33.81 3.04 -6.51
N ASP A 62 -33.85 1.93 -5.79
CA ASP A 62 -33.17 1.80 -4.49
C ASP A 62 -31.67 2.16 -4.58
N SER A 63 -31.10 2.47 -3.42
CA SER A 63 -29.66 2.74 -3.29
C SER A 63 -28.88 1.43 -3.21
N TYR A 64 -27.84 1.32 -4.03
CA TYR A 64 -26.96 0.16 -4.10
C TYR A 64 -25.57 0.51 -3.60
N ASP A 65 -25.06 -0.30 -2.70
CA ASP A 65 -23.68 -0.24 -2.24
C ASP A 65 -22.75 -0.80 -3.31
N LEU A 66 -21.85 0.05 -3.82
CA LEU A 66 -20.92 -0.26 -4.90
C LEU A 66 -20.04 -1.46 -4.57
N TYR A 67 -19.71 -1.66 -3.30
CA TYR A 67 -18.76 -2.68 -2.85
C TYR A 67 -19.43 -3.87 -2.18
N ASN A 68 -20.75 -4.03 -2.31
CA ASN A 68 -21.47 -5.21 -1.84
C ASN A 68 -21.50 -6.29 -2.94
N TYR A 69 -21.13 -7.52 -2.59
CA TYR A 69 -21.14 -8.63 -3.55
C TYR A 69 -22.51 -8.92 -4.16
N ARG A 70 -23.60 -8.68 -3.43
CA ARG A 70 -24.96 -8.81 -3.96
C ARG A 70 -25.22 -7.80 -5.07
N THR A 71 -24.60 -6.62 -4.99
CA THR A 71 -24.64 -5.62 -6.07
C THR A 71 -23.85 -6.11 -7.28
N ILE A 72 -22.67 -6.70 -7.07
CA ILE A 72 -21.86 -7.32 -8.14
C ILE A 72 -22.68 -8.36 -8.88
N GLU A 73 -23.31 -9.28 -8.15
CA GLU A 73 -24.13 -10.35 -8.70
C GLU A 73 -25.33 -9.78 -9.48
N LYS A 74 -26.06 -8.85 -8.88
CA LYS A 74 -27.27 -8.25 -9.47
C LYS A 74 -27.00 -7.54 -10.80
N PHE A 75 -25.85 -6.87 -10.92
CA PHE A 75 -25.53 -6.05 -12.10
C PHE A 75 -24.40 -6.62 -12.96
N ASN A 76 -23.92 -7.83 -12.64
CA ASN A 76 -22.82 -8.50 -13.32
C ASN A 76 -21.62 -7.58 -13.56
N PHE A 77 -21.11 -6.97 -12.49
CA PHE A 77 -20.02 -5.98 -12.58
C PHE A 77 -18.78 -6.58 -13.23
N LYS A 78 -18.15 -5.80 -14.12
CA LYS A 78 -16.79 -6.11 -14.56
C LYS A 78 -15.81 -5.77 -13.44
N ILE A 79 -15.18 -6.79 -12.88
CA ILE A 79 -14.19 -6.60 -11.81
C ILE A 79 -12.89 -6.06 -12.42
N THR A 80 -12.51 -4.84 -12.02
CA THR A 80 -11.29 -4.15 -12.47
C THR A 80 -10.31 -3.96 -11.32
N ARG A 81 -9.02 -3.71 -11.61
CA ARG A 81 -8.02 -3.40 -10.57
C ARG A 81 -8.43 -2.21 -9.68
N PRO A 82 -8.91 -1.08 -10.23
CA PRO A 82 -9.44 0.03 -9.40
C PRO A 82 -10.59 -0.38 -8.48
N TYR A 83 -11.43 -1.32 -8.92
CA TYR A 83 -12.52 -1.83 -8.09
C TYR A 83 -12.01 -2.66 -6.92
N ILE A 84 -11.07 -3.59 -7.16
CA ILE A 84 -10.44 -4.36 -6.07
C ILE A 84 -9.75 -3.45 -5.06
N HIS A 85 -8.99 -2.45 -5.54
CA HIS A 85 -8.40 -1.44 -4.67
C HIS A 85 -9.49 -0.73 -3.83
N GLY A 86 -10.61 -0.36 -4.45
CA GLY A 86 -11.76 0.19 -3.74
C GLY A 86 -12.34 -0.74 -2.66
N LEU A 87 -12.49 -2.03 -2.94
CA LEU A 87 -12.95 -3.03 -1.96
C LEU A 87 -12.03 -3.08 -0.74
N CYS A 88 -10.71 -3.04 -0.97
CA CYS A 88 -9.71 -3.15 0.08
C CYS A 88 -9.63 -1.90 0.94
N VAL A 89 -9.60 -0.71 0.32
CA VAL A 89 -9.66 0.58 1.03
C VAL A 89 -10.90 0.69 1.91
N ASN A 90 -12.03 0.15 1.45
CA ASN A 90 -13.30 0.15 2.18
C ASN A 90 -13.49 -1.07 3.09
N LYS A 91 -12.47 -1.92 3.25
CA LYS A 91 -12.46 -3.12 4.13
C LYS A 91 -13.62 -4.10 3.86
N ARG A 92 -13.95 -4.32 2.59
CA ARG A 92 -15.08 -5.16 2.15
C ARG A 92 -14.67 -6.62 1.98
N ILE A 93 -14.20 -7.20 3.08
CA ILE A 93 -13.66 -8.56 3.15
C ILE A 93 -14.69 -9.61 2.72
N ASP A 94 -15.97 -9.39 3.04
CA ASP A 94 -17.10 -10.22 2.61
C ASP A 94 -17.19 -10.31 1.08
N THR A 95 -17.13 -9.18 0.41
CA THR A 95 -17.19 -9.10 -1.05
C THR A 95 -15.94 -9.65 -1.72
N ILE A 96 -14.80 -9.37 -1.12
CA ILE A 96 -13.51 -9.91 -1.53
C ILE A 96 -13.51 -11.46 -1.47
N ASN A 97 -14.05 -12.06 -0.40
CA ASN A 97 -14.20 -13.51 -0.26
C ASN A 97 -15.19 -14.11 -1.25
N TYR A 98 -16.28 -13.39 -1.55
CA TYR A 98 -17.22 -13.80 -2.60
C TYR A 98 -16.54 -13.88 -3.98
N LEU A 99 -15.73 -12.88 -4.34
CA LEU A 99 -14.99 -12.88 -5.60
C LEU A 99 -14.02 -14.06 -5.69
N LYS A 100 -13.38 -14.42 -4.57
CA LYS A 100 -12.53 -15.62 -4.43
C LYS A 100 -13.27 -16.90 -4.77
N ASN A 101 -14.41 -17.11 -4.13
CA ASN A 101 -15.16 -18.36 -4.30
C ASN A 101 -15.78 -18.50 -5.69
N THR A 102 -16.02 -17.39 -6.39
CA THR A 102 -16.62 -17.39 -7.73
C THR A 102 -15.60 -17.42 -8.87
N ASN A 103 -14.29 -17.47 -8.57
CA ASN A 103 -13.19 -17.36 -9.55
C ASN A 103 -13.29 -16.11 -10.46
N ASN A 104 -14.00 -15.07 -9.98
CA ASN A 104 -14.14 -13.79 -10.67
C ASN A 104 -13.03 -12.79 -10.27
N ILE A 105 -11.98 -13.28 -9.61
CA ILE A 105 -10.80 -12.47 -9.34
C ILE A 105 -10.03 -12.36 -10.65
N PRO A 106 -9.65 -11.14 -11.07
CA PRO A 106 -8.68 -10.99 -12.14
C PRO A 106 -7.40 -11.74 -11.75
N THR A 107 -6.98 -12.70 -12.57
CA THR A 107 -5.68 -13.42 -12.47
C THR A 107 -4.47 -12.47 -12.47
N TYR A 108 -4.71 -11.16 -12.66
CA TYR A 108 -3.78 -10.05 -12.72
C TYR A 108 -3.82 -9.14 -11.48
N LEU A 109 -4.13 -9.66 -10.28
CA LEU A 109 -3.54 -9.03 -9.09
C LEU A 109 -2.04 -9.32 -9.12
N ASP A 110 -1.38 -8.57 -9.99
CA ASP A 110 0.02 -8.69 -10.33
C ASP A 110 0.89 -8.24 -9.17
N TYR A 111 2.17 -8.58 -9.25
CA TYR A 111 3.22 -8.09 -8.35
C TYR A 111 3.03 -6.60 -8.02
N ASN A 112 2.72 -5.77 -9.03
CA ASN A 112 2.54 -4.32 -8.85
C ASN A 112 1.38 -3.95 -7.89
N THR A 113 0.28 -4.68 -7.87
CA THR A 113 -0.85 -4.35 -6.97
C THR A 113 -0.50 -4.58 -5.51
N ILE A 114 0.30 -5.60 -5.26
CA ILE A 114 0.73 -5.95 -3.90
C ILE A 114 1.90 -5.05 -3.49
N MET A 115 2.75 -4.65 -4.44
CA MET A 115 3.76 -3.61 -4.26
C MET A 115 3.12 -2.28 -3.87
N ASP A 116 2.05 -1.86 -4.56
CA ASP A 116 1.31 -0.65 -4.23
C ASP A 116 0.74 -0.75 -2.81
N ALA A 117 0.13 -1.89 -2.45
CA ALA A 117 -0.38 -2.15 -1.11
C ALA A 117 0.73 -2.13 -0.05
N ALA A 118 1.87 -2.75 -0.34
CA ALA A 118 3.05 -2.75 0.52
C ALA A 118 3.61 -1.34 0.71
N LEU A 119 3.58 -0.52 -0.34
CA LEU A 119 4.07 0.86 -0.35
C LEU A 119 3.18 1.80 0.46
N ILE A 120 1.86 1.64 0.38
CA ILE A 120 0.90 2.47 1.14
C ILE A 120 0.53 1.88 2.51
N GLY A 121 1.04 0.68 2.85
CA GLY A 121 0.77 0.01 4.12
C GLY A 121 -0.64 -0.59 4.23
N ASP A 122 -1.30 -0.94 3.11
CA ASP A 122 -2.66 -1.51 3.11
C ASP A 122 -2.61 -3.00 3.48
N ILE A 123 -2.58 -3.24 4.79
CA ILE A 123 -2.54 -4.57 5.40
C ILE A 123 -3.69 -5.48 4.95
N ASN A 124 -4.86 -4.94 4.61
CA ASN A 124 -6.01 -5.75 4.23
C ASN A 124 -5.81 -6.39 2.85
N ILE A 125 -5.19 -5.67 1.92
CA ILE A 125 -4.79 -6.24 0.62
C ILE A 125 -3.75 -7.33 0.84
N LEU A 126 -2.76 -7.06 1.68
CA LEU A 126 -1.66 -7.99 1.94
C LEU A 126 -2.13 -9.27 2.63
N GLU A 127 -2.99 -9.17 3.65
CA GLU A 127 -3.59 -10.30 4.34
C GLU A 127 -4.49 -11.11 3.40
N TRP A 128 -5.34 -10.43 2.62
CA TRP A 128 -6.19 -11.11 1.65
C TRP A 128 -5.35 -11.86 0.61
N TRP A 129 -4.31 -11.23 0.08
CA TRP A 129 -3.44 -11.82 -0.93
C TRP A 129 -2.63 -12.99 -0.39
N GLY A 130 -2.07 -12.88 0.82
CA GLY A 130 -1.40 -13.99 1.51
C GLY A 130 -2.32 -15.21 1.70
N ASN A 131 -3.59 -14.97 2.05
CA ASN A 131 -4.60 -16.02 2.20
C ASN A 131 -5.10 -16.62 0.86
N MET A 132 -4.77 -15.99 -0.26
CA MET A 132 -5.21 -16.38 -1.61
C MET A 132 -4.18 -17.23 -2.33
N ILE A 133 -2.91 -16.86 -2.20
CA ILE A 133 -1.82 -17.43 -2.99
C ILE A 133 -0.70 -17.65 -2.00
N LYS A 134 -0.29 -18.89 -1.73
CA LYS A 134 1.08 -19.16 -1.26
C LYS A 134 1.95 -19.10 -2.51
N PRO A 135 2.55 -17.95 -2.92
CA PRO A 135 3.25 -17.91 -4.18
C PRO A 135 4.73 -18.23 -3.92
N PRO A 136 5.36 -19.09 -4.73
CA PRO A 136 6.76 -19.46 -4.57
C PRO A 136 7.77 -18.34 -4.89
N GLY A 137 7.34 -17.09 -5.14
CA GLY A 137 8.23 -15.97 -5.50
C GLY A 137 8.01 -14.67 -4.73
N TYR A 138 7.13 -14.63 -3.73
CA TYR A 138 6.71 -13.39 -3.05
C TYR A 138 7.32 -13.19 -1.66
N THR A 139 8.15 -14.12 -1.20
CA THR A 139 8.70 -14.08 0.16
C THR A 139 9.97 -13.24 0.25
N ASP A 140 10.79 -13.14 -0.80
CA ASP A 140 12.20 -12.79 -0.64
C ASP A 140 12.45 -11.28 -0.43
N SER A 141 11.51 -10.41 -0.85
CA SER A 141 11.69 -8.94 -0.85
C SER A 141 10.60 -8.14 -0.12
N MET A 142 9.58 -8.79 0.46
CA MET A 142 8.45 -8.08 1.06
C MET A 142 8.87 -7.23 2.27
N LEU A 143 9.68 -7.81 3.16
CA LEU A 143 10.23 -7.12 4.32
C LEU A 143 11.23 -6.02 3.90
N ASP A 144 12.01 -6.24 2.84
CA ASP A 144 12.92 -5.24 2.28
C ASP A 144 12.14 -4.00 1.80
N LEU A 145 11.00 -4.23 1.12
CA LEU A 145 10.13 -3.17 0.61
C LEU A 145 9.40 -2.45 1.73
N ALA A 146 8.81 -3.18 2.66
CA ALA A 146 8.15 -2.60 3.82
C ALA A 146 9.12 -1.71 4.62
N SER A 147 10.38 -2.13 4.76
CA SER A 147 11.42 -1.35 5.41
C SER A 147 11.78 -0.09 4.63
N ARG A 148 12.00 -0.20 3.32
CA ARG A 148 12.30 0.95 2.44
C ARG A 148 11.22 2.03 2.50
N HIS A 149 9.96 1.61 2.61
CA HIS A 149 8.81 2.52 2.62
C HIS A 149 8.32 2.89 4.03
N CYS A 150 9.06 2.51 5.07
CA CYS A 150 8.72 2.80 6.47
C CYS A 150 7.36 2.26 6.93
N ASN A 151 6.92 1.14 6.38
CA ASN A 151 5.63 0.54 6.68
C ASN A 151 5.73 -0.46 7.83
N ILE A 152 5.81 0.08 9.06
CA ILE A 152 5.87 -0.70 10.30
C ILE A 152 4.71 -1.68 10.43
N ASN A 153 3.49 -1.27 10.07
CA ASN A 153 2.32 -2.14 10.10
C ASN A 153 2.51 -3.41 9.27
N VAL A 154 3.18 -3.29 8.12
CA VAL A 154 3.45 -4.42 7.23
C VAL A 154 4.55 -5.31 7.83
N LEU A 155 5.59 -4.71 8.43
CA LEU A 155 6.63 -5.44 9.14
C LEU A 155 6.06 -6.24 10.32
N ASP A 156 5.21 -5.62 11.14
CA ASP A 156 4.50 -6.27 12.26
C ASP A 156 3.59 -7.40 11.78
N ALA A 157 2.78 -7.16 10.75
CA ALA A 157 1.89 -8.16 10.18
C ALA A 157 2.66 -9.38 9.71
N TRP A 158 3.76 -9.16 8.97
CA TRP A 158 4.55 -10.24 8.40
C TRP A 158 5.30 -11.01 9.49
N LYS A 159 5.87 -10.30 10.48
CA LYS A 159 6.55 -10.91 11.64
C LYS A 159 5.61 -11.82 12.43
N ASN A 160 4.35 -11.42 12.59
CA ASN A 160 3.33 -12.16 13.33
C ASN A 160 2.58 -13.19 12.46
N SER A 161 2.96 -13.34 11.19
CA SER A 161 2.34 -14.28 10.26
C SER A 161 3.02 -15.66 10.32
N ASN A 162 2.37 -16.67 9.74
CA ASN A 162 2.96 -18.00 9.51
C ASN A 162 3.79 -18.05 8.20
N TYR A 163 4.10 -16.90 7.58
CA TYR A 163 4.89 -16.86 6.34
C TYR A 163 6.40 -16.87 6.63
N PRO A 164 7.22 -17.41 5.71
CA PRO A 164 8.67 -17.30 5.82
C PRO A 164 9.13 -15.84 5.89
N LEU A 165 9.92 -15.51 6.92
CA LEU A 165 10.57 -14.22 7.07
C LEU A 165 11.83 -14.16 6.23
N LYS A 166 11.67 -13.92 4.93
CA LYS A 166 12.80 -13.73 4.03
C LYS A 166 13.02 -12.25 3.77
N TYR A 167 14.28 -11.86 3.92
CA TYR A 167 14.74 -10.49 3.80
C TYR A 167 16.25 -10.45 3.64
N SER A 168 16.74 -9.37 3.08
CA SER A 168 18.15 -9.12 2.81
C SER A 168 18.67 -7.92 3.59
N GLU A 169 19.93 -7.58 3.33
CA GLU A 169 20.59 -6.37 3.81
C GLU A 169 19.85 -5.10 3.36
N MET A 170 19.02 -5.19 2.31
CA MET A 170 18.22 -4.07 1.79
C MET A 170 17.21 -3.53 2.81
N THR A 171 16.79 -4.34 3.80
CA THR A 171 15.90 -3.91 4.88
C THR A 171 16.45 -2.70 5.62
N LEU A 172 17.69 -2.80 6.10
CA LEU A 172 18.36 -1.76 6.85
C LEU A 172 19.10 -0.80 5.92
N ASP A 173 19.76 -1.28 4.86
CA ASP A 173 20.51 -0.42 3.92
C ASP A 173 19.66 0.69 3.31
N TYR A 174 18.38 0.42 3.09
CA TYR A 174 17.41 1.38 2.54
C TYR A 174 16.32 1.79 3.53
N ALA A 175 16.46 1.45 4.81
CA ALA A 175 15.58 1.99 5.84
C ALA A 175 15.71 3.52 5.83
N ALA A 176 14.68 4.21 5.36
CA ALA A 176 14.73 5.65 5.16
C ALA A 176 14.69 6.44 6.49
N ASN A 177 14.47 5.78 7.62
CA ASN A 177 14.13 6.42 8.88
C ASN A 177 14.59 5.59 10.11
N TYR A 178 14.91 6.29 11.20
CA TYR A 178 15.17 5.73 12.52
C TYR A 178 14.06 4.80 13.02
N VAL A 179 12.77 5.10 12.76
CA VAL A 179 11.64 4.29 13.26
C VAL A 179 11.70 2.85 12.74
N VAL A 180 12.10 2.69 11.48
CA VAL A 180 12.23 1.37 10.85
C VAL A 180 13.43 0.62 11.41
N ALA A 181 14.56 1.31 11.58
CA ALA A 181 15.71 0.68 12.22
C ALA A 181 15.36 0.25 13.64
N GLU A 182 14.80 1.14 14.46
CA GLU A 182 14.35 0.81 15.82
C GLU A 182 13.42 -0.42 15.84
N TRP A 183 12.48 -0.51 14.90
CA TRP A 183 11.66 -1.71 14.74
C TRP A 183 12.50 -2.96 14.49
N TRP A 184 13.46 -2.93 13.56
CA TRP A 184 14.35 -4.05 13.29
C TRP A 184 15.19 -4.44 14.51
N PHE A 185 15.77 -3.47 15.22
CA PHE A 185 16.53 -3.71 16.45
C PHE A 185 15.69 -4.36 17.54
N ASN A 186 14.43 -3.94 17.69
CA ASN A 186 13.49 -4.49 18.66
C ASN A 186 12.78 -5.77 18.17
N SER A 187 12.94 -6.13 16.90
CA SER A 187 12.20 -7.25 16.30
C SER A 187 12.66 -8.61 16.84
N GLY A 188 13.90 -8.73 17.32
CA GLY A 188 14.53 -10.01 17.64
C GLY A 188 14.91 -10.82 16.39
N LEU A 189 14.76 -10.27 15.19
CA LEU A 189 15.20 -10.87 13.93
C LEU A 189 16.70 -10.56 13.70
N PRO A 190 17.46 -11.46 13.05
CA PRO A 190 18.83 -11.18 12.65
C PRO A 190 18.93 -9.88 11.84
N LEU A 191 19.75 -8.94 12.30
CA LEU A 191 20.00 -7.69 11.60
C LEU A 191 20.92 -7.96 10.39
N LYS A 192 20.44 -7.65 9.19
CA LYS A 192 21.20 -7.76 7.95
C LYS A 192 21.40 -6.36 7.39
N TYR A 193 22.64 -5.95 7.21
CA TYR A 193 23.00 -4.63 6.68
C TYR A 193 24.40 -4.69 6.09
N THR A 194 24.68 -3.76 5.20
CA THR A 194 26.03 -3.53 4.67
C THR A 194 26.52 -2.14 5.07
N GLU A 195 27.72 -1.84 4.59
CA GLU A 195 28.33 -0.52 4.68
C GLU A 195 27.43 0.60 4.09
N LYS A 196 26.46 0.25 3.22
CA LYS A 196 25.52 1.18 2.58
C LYS A 196 24.63 1.91 3.58
N VAL A 197 24.24 1.28 4.70
CA VAL A 197 23.38 1.92 5.71
C VAL A 197 24.01 3.22 6.22
N PHE A 198 25.32 3.20 6.46
CA PHE A 198 26.08 4.35 6.94
C PHE A 198 26.37 5.34 5.81
N ILE A 199 26.63 4.87 4.59
CA ILE A 199 26.80 5.75 3.43
C ILE A 199 25.53 6.57 3.19
N ASN A 200 24.36 5.93 3.24
CA ASN A 200 23.08 6.59 3.02
C ASN A 200 22.77 7.58 4.14
N ALA A 201 22.97 7.20 5.41
CA ALA A 201 22.80 8.09 6.55
C ALA A 201 23.70 9.33 6.47
N CYS A 202 24.97 9.15 6.08
CA CYS A 202 25.91 10.26 5.89
C CYS A 202 25.52 11.17 4.72
N ARG A 203 25.05 10.62 3.60
CA ARG A 203 24.58 11.40 2.44
C ARG A 203 23.33 12.21 2.74
N SER A 204 22.50 11.73 3.65
CA SER A 204 21.22 12.33 4.03
C SER A 204 21.30 13.20 5.29
N GLY A 205 22.49 13.40 5.87
CA GLY A 205 22.63 14.27 7.05
C GLY A 205 22.04 13.69 8.34
N LEU A 206 21.74 12.39 8.40
CA LEU A 206 20.94 11.76 9.47
C LEU A 206 21.78 11.47 10.72
N ILE A 207 22.25 12.53 11.41
CA ILE A 207 23.10 12.41 12.60
C ILE A 207 22.44 11.58 13.70
N HIS A 208 21.16 11.82 14.00
CA HIS A 208 20.42 11.04 15.00
C HIS A 208 20.38 9.55 14.70
N TYR A 209 20.36 9.19 13.41
CA TYR A 209 20.42 7.80 12.99
C TYR A 209 21.81 7.21 13.23
N LEU A 210 22.88 7.95 12.93
CA LEU A 210 24.25 7.54 13.22
C LEU A 210 24.50 7.37 14.73
N ASP A 211 23.99 8.29 15.56
CA ASP A 211 24.02 8.19 17.02
C ASP A 211 23.29 6.94 17.52
N PHE A 212 22.10 6.66 16.96
CA PHE A 212 21.33 5.46 17.30
C PHE A 212 22.14 4.19 17.02
N TRP A 213 22.74 4.08 15.83
CA TRP A 213 23.56 2.94 15.46
C TRP A 213 24.80 2.77 16.35
N GLU A 214 25.49 3.86 16.68
CA GLU A 214 26.66 3.80 17.57
C GLU A 214 26.30 3.31 18.98
N ASN A 215 25.14 3.73 19.50
CA ASN A 215 24.69 3.36 20.84
C ASN A 215 24.02 1.98 20.90
N SER A 216 23.69 1.40 19.75
CA SER A 216 22.97 0.12 19.67
C SER A 216 23.81 -1.11 20.05
N GLY A 217 25.14 -0.97 20.13
CA GLY A 217 26.05 -2.08 20.38
C GLY A 217 26.25 -3.04 19.19
N VAL A 218 25.61 -2.76 18.05
CA VAL A 218 25.76 -3.52 16.81
C VAL A 218 27.01 -3.05 16.04
N PRO A 219 27.74 -3.96 15.36
CA PRO A 219 28.97 -3.60 14.67
C PRO A 219 28.78 -2.46 13.66
N PHE A 220 29.49 -1.36 13.88
CA PHE A 220 29.48 -0.25 12.94
C PHE A 220 30.45 -0.57 11.78
N ILE A 221 29.90 -0.99 10.63
CA ILE A 221 30.70 -1.30 9.44
C ILE A 221 31.20 0.02 8.85
N TYR A 222 32.52 0.17 8.82
CA TYR A 222 33.17 1.40 8.37
C TYR A 222 33.61 1.25 6.92
N PRO A 223 32.98 1.95 5.97
CA PRO A 223 33.65 2.22 4.70
C PRO A 223 34.76 3.24 4.95
N GLU A 224 36.04 2.88 4.72
CA GLU A 224 37.12 3.87 4.52
C GLU A 224 36.73 4.92 3.46
N LYS A 225 35.86 4.51 2.54
CA LYS A 225 35.25 5.32 1.49
C LYS A 225 34.14 6.26 1.99
N LEU A 226 33.71 6.25 3.27
CA LEU A 226 32.64 7.14 3.78
C LEU A 226 32.98 8.60 3.63
N LEU A 227 34.23 8.98 3.95
CA LEU A 227 34.68 10.37 3.96
C LEU A 227 34.44 11.07 2.62
N LYS A 228 34.49 10.34 1.49
CA LYS A 228 34.25 10.90 0.16
C LYS A 228 32.76 11.16 -0.14
N TYR A 229 31.86 10.54 0.61
CA TYR A 229 30.40 10.69 0.48
C TYR A 229 29.81 11.66 1.51
N ILE A 230 30.59 12.12 2.49
CA ILE A 230 30.17 13.12 3.47
C ILE A 230 30.19 14.50 2.80
N VAL A 231 29.02 14.90 2.33
CA VAL A 231 28.80 16.22 1.71
C VAL A 231 28.53 17.27 2.79
N GLU A 232 27.84 16.91 3.87
CA GLU A 232 27.44 17.87 4.90
C GLU A 232 28.47 18.06 6.02
N ASN A 233 28.66 19.32 6.46
CA ASN A 233 29.66 19.69 7.47
C ASN A 233 29.35 19.10 8.85
N ASN A 234 28.09 19.09 9.25
CA ASN A 234 27.60 18.50 10.51
C ASN A 234 27.94 17.00 10.64
N VAL A 235 27.79 16.22 9.56
CA VAL A 235 28.15 14.79 9.52
C VAL A 235 29.67 14.62 9.60
N ARG A 236 30.45 15.52 8.98
CA ARG A 236 31.92 15.52 9.09
C ARG A 236 32.40 15.83 10.50
N GLU A 237 31.74 16.75 11.19
CA GLU A 237 32.02 17.06 12.60
C GLU A 237 31.64 15.92 13.54
N TRP A 238 30.48 15.31 13.32
CA TRP A 238 30.09 14.08 14.00
C TRP A 238 31.16 13.01 13.80
N TRP A 239 31.56 12.76 12.56
CA TRP A 239 32.59 11.78 12.25
C TRP A 239 33.91 12.01 13.02
N ASN A 240 34.43 13.23 12.98
CA ASN A 240 35.71 13.54 13.62
C ASN A 240 35.69 13.30 15.14
N ARG A 241 34.53 13.49 15.77
CA ARG A 241 34.33 13.24 17.20
C ARG A 241 34.28 11.75 17.53
N HIS A 242 33.64 10.93 16.68
CA HIS A 242 33.32 9.53 17.00
C HIS A 242 34.30 8.51 16.39
N ARG A 243 35.09 8.88 15.37
CA ARG A 243 35.99 7.96 14.63
C ARG A 243 36.92 7.11 15.50
N LYS A 244 37.49 7.69 16.56
CA LYS A 244 38.46 6.98 17.43
C LYS A 244 37.80 5.84 18.21
N LYS A 245 36.52 6.00 18.56
CA LYS A 245 35.74 4.97 19.26
C LYS A 245 35.31 3.88 18.28
N LEU A 246 34.80 4.26 17.12
CA LEU A 246 34.34 3.33 16.09
C LEU A 246 35.46 2.39 15.59
N LEU A 247 36.68 2.91 15.40
CA LEU A 247 37.83 2.12 14.94
C LEU A 247 38.36 1.11 15.99
N ARG A 248 38.04 1.29 17.27
CA ARG A 248 38.47 0.36 18.34
C ARG A 248 37.65 -0.94 18.38
N HIS A 249 36.43 -0.91 17.86
CA HIS A 249 35.51 -2.06 17.86
C HIS A 249 35.64 -2.95 16.61
N GLN A 250 36.67 -2.74 15.79
CA GLN A 250 36.90 -3.48 14.54
C GLN A 250 38.07 -4.49 14.62
N ASN A 251 38.80 -4.51 15.74
CA ASN A 251 39.92 -5.42 15.99
C ASN A 251 39.57 -6.46 17.05
#